data_AF-A0AA96HNE5-F1
#
_entry.id   AF-A0AA96HNE5-F1
#
_cell.length_a   1.000
_cell.length_b   1.000
_cell.length_c   1.000
_cell.angle_alpha   90.00
_cell.angle_beta   90.00
_cell.angle_gamma   90.00
#
_symmetry.space_group_name_H-M   'P 1'
#
loop_
_entity.id
_entity.type
_entity.pdbx_description
1 polymer ?
#
loop_
_entity_poly.entity_id
_entity_poly.type
_entity_poly.pdbx_seq_one_letter_code
_entity_poly.pdbx_strand_id
1 'polypeptide(L)'
;MLNDNIQPSTIGGIKRLAKQVKKANGVPHHEALDIAARSASFENFKHARKSLQNRTVIKSNTQLFFTVHWYDRETYESGRELLEVELSMPLLQIASKKEFERSSGLGRFRLASQDHFVCDEISESQDQARSRICKAVRVLKFIEVTGLKPSRDYKAACPNRDHNNKLPQADHSTYWYDPDCGQFILIDEPYLNPVVEGERAAWSKKYNWHLQSSKWAGMYYPGYSNMFVATDASTGYDFKGLMAKIDGIPYPLTAENWTGTSSEGHDTFYSPLAVTRQDKQRAVAKGTIYRVSGKKTQPMQNWNAPYNERRPNAVMSIQSHQLAAQLIKAVEHSSVIPPAVYNRLSHIKCKLEDWFFSEYSADVTNEYGFFYYGGIDANDPFLQRAQSLEGVAILLQQLKDILLDAYTDCEPLRKMIGKLDTSIKLTAKLLGK
;
A
#
# COMPACT_ATOMS: atom_id res chain seq x y z
N MET A 1 -12.91 -1.78 -54.91
CA MET A 1 -13.01 -3.24 -54.68
C MET A 1 -13.41 -3.44 -53.23
N LEU A 2 -14.46 -4.22 -52.98
CA LEU A 2 -14.92 -4.58 -51.63
C LEU A 2 -13.93 -5.63 -51.08
N ASN A 3 -13.30 -5.34 -49.94
CA ASN A 3 -12.66 -6.39 -49.15
C ASN A 3 -13.77 -7.10 -48.38
N ASP A 4 -14.40 -8.10 -49.00
CA ASP A 4 -15.53 -8.86 -48.45
C ASP A 4 -15.20 -9.69 -47.19
N ASN A 5 -13.96 -9.64 -46.69
CA ASN A 5 -13.47 -10.42 -45.56
C ASN A 5 -13.18 -9.65 -44.26
N ILE A 6 -13.49 -8.34 -44.18
CA ILE A 6 -13.27 -7.57 -42.94
C ILE A 6 -14.60 -7.35 -42.22
N GLN A 7 -14.91 -8.21 -41.25
CA GLN A 7 -16.03 -7.99 -40.34
C GLN A 7 -15.66 -6.91 -39.30
N PRO A 8 -16.34 -5.75 -39.28
CA PRO A 8 -16.00 -4.69 -38.33
C PRO A 8 -16.40 -5.06 -36.89
N SER A 9 -15.41 -5.15 -36.00
CA SER A 9 -15.60 -5.45 -34.57
C SER A 9 -15.82 -4.23 -33.68
N THR A 10 -15.90 -3.02 -34.25
CA THR A 10 -16.09 -1.75 -33.51
C THR A 10 -17.18 -0.88 -34.11
N ILE A 11 -17.78 0.01 -33.32
CA ILE A 11 -18.77 1.00 -33.80
C ILE A 11 -18.18 1.91 -34.87
N GLY A 12 -16.90 2.27 -34.75
CA GLY A 12 -16.19 3.03 -35.77
C GLY A 12 -16.06 2.26 -37.09
N GLY A 13 -15.76 0.96 -37.02
CA GLY A 13 -15.73 0.05 -38.17
C GLY A 13 -17.08 -0.06 -38.86
N ILE A 14 -18.15 -0.27 -38.10
CA ILE A 14 -19.52 -0.37 -38.64
C ILE A 14 -19.93 0.93 -39.33
N LYS A 15 -19.62 2.10 -38.74
CA LYS A 15 -19.88 3.40 -39.37
C LYS A 15 -19.10 3.61 -40.68
N ARG A 16 -17.86 3.13 -40.76
CA ARG A 16 -17.05 3.21 -41.99
C ARG A 16 -17.61 2.29 -43.08
N LEU A 17 -17.99 1.06 -42.73
CA LEU A 17 -18.63 0.13 -43.66
C LEU A 17 -19.97 0.66 -44.15
N ALA A 18 -20.78 1.25 -43.26
CA ALA A 18 -22.05 1.88 -43.63
C ALA A 18 -21.90 3.03 -44.65
N LYS A 19 -20.80 3.79 -44.61
CA LYS A 19 -20.52 4.82 -45.64
C LYS A 19 -20.25 4.19 -47.01
N GLN A 20 -19.59 3.04 -47.05
CA GLN A 20 -19.31 2.31 -48.28
C GLN A 20 -20.59 1.67 -48.84
N VAL A 21 -21.39 1.04 -47.99
CA VAL A 21 -22.70 0.45 -48.34
C VAL A 21 -23.67 1.51 -48.86
N LYS A 22 -23.74 2.68 -48.21
CA LYS A 22 -24.54 3.81 -48.70
C LYS A 22 -24.15 4.22 -50.13
N LYS A 23 -22.85 4.28 -50.42
CA LYS A 23 -22.35 4.68 -51.74
C LYS A 23 -22.58 3.61 -52.81
N ALA A 24 -22.47 2.33 -52.44
CA ALA A 24 -22.65 1.21 -53.37
C ALA A 24 -24.12 0.92 -53.70
N ASN A 25 -25.00 0.98 -52.70
CA ASN A 25 -26.38 0.49 -52.82
C ASN A 25 -27.43 1.61 -52.90
N GLY A 26 -27.03 2.89 -52.78
CA GLY A 26 -27.94 4.03 -52.88
C GLY A 26 -28.97 4.16 -51.73
N VAL A 27 -28.81 3.40 -50.65
CA VAL A 27 -29.76 3.36 -49.53
C VAL A 27 -29.58 4.53 -48.54
N PRO A 28 -30.62 4.92 -47.78
CA PRO A 28 -30.50 5.86 -46.66
C PRO A 28 -29.45 5.43 -45.63
N HIS A 29 -28.80 6.41 -44.97
CA HIS A 29 -27.68 6.13 -44.06
C HIS A 29 -28.05 5.24 -42.86
N HIS A 30 -29.26 5.37 -42.33
CA HIS A 30 -29.72 4.54 -41.20
C HIS A 30 -29.86 3.06 -41.62
N GLU A 31 -30.37 2.81 -42.82
CA GLU A 31 -30.48 1.48 -43.39
C GLU A 31 -29.10 0.89 -43.72
N ALA A 32 -28.19 1.71 -44.24
CA ALA A 32 -26.80 1.31 -44.45
C ALA A 32 -26.08 0.91 -43.14
N LEU A 33 -26.41 1.56 -42.01
CA LEU A 33 -25.89 1.21 -40.69
C LEU A 33 -26.40 -0.15 -40.20
N ASP A 34 -27.67 -0.46 -40.44
CA ASP A 34 -28.25 -1.76 -40.09
C ASP A 34 -27.71 -2.89 -40.95
N ILE A 35 -27.53 -2.65 -42.26
CA ILE A 35 -26.89 -3.61 -43.18
C ILE A 35 -25.45 -3.89 -42.74
N ALA A 36 -24.67 -2.85 -42.44
CA ALA A 36 -23.29 -2.98 -41.96
C ALA A 36 -23.19 -3.62 -40.57
N ALA A 37 -24.21 -3.50 -39.72
CA ALA A 37 -24.28 -4.18 -38.43
C ALA A 37 -24.59 -5.67 -38.59
N ARG A 38 -25.48 -6.03 -39.53
CA ARG A 38 -25.80 -7.44 -39.86
C ARG A 38 -24.62 -8.18 -40.47
N SER A 39 -23.82 -7.51 -41.30
CA SER A 39 -22.58 -8.10 -41.82
C SER A 39 -21.50 -8.31 -40.73
N ALA A 40 -21.68 -7.71 -39.55
CA ALA A 40 -20.88 -7.94 -38.35
C ALA A 40 -21.61 -8.81 -37.30
N SER A 41 -22.61 -9.60 -37.73
CA SER A 41 -23.38 -10.53 -36.89
C SER A 41 -24.21 -9.87 -35.78
N PHE A 42 -24.66 -8.63 -35.97
CA PHE A 42 -25.61 -7.96 -35.09
C PHE A 42 -26.99 -7.78 -35.77
N GLU A 43 -28.09 -7.88 -35.02
CA GLU A 43 -29.45 -7.74 -35.59
C GLU A 43 -29.70 -6.40 -36.33
N ASN A 44 -29.18 -5.31 -35.78
CA ASN A 44 -29.25 -3.95 -36.30
C ASN A 44 -28.19 -3.06 -35.61
N PHE A 45 -28.04 -1.82 -36.03
CA PHE A 45 -27.04 -0.90 -35.47
C PHE A 45 -27.28 -0.59 -33.99
N LYS A 46 -28.55 -0.58 -33.54
CA LYS A 46 -28.89 -0.37 -32.12
C LYS A 46 -28.43 -1.57 -31.28
N HIS A 47 -28.62 -2.79 -31.76
CA HIS A 47 -28.11 -4.01 -31.15
C HIS A 47 -26.57 -4.00 -31.12
N ALA A 48 -25.92 -3.69 -32.25
CA ALA A 48 -24.46 -3.56 -32.30
C ALA A 48 -23.94 -2.53 -31.28
N ARG A 49 -24.59 -1.36 -31.18
CA ARG A 49 -24.25 -0.32 -30.21
C ARG A 49 -24.40 -0.81 -28.78
N LYS A 50 -25.54 -1.42 -28.42
CA LYS A 50 -25.80 -1.92 -27.07
C LYS A 50 -24.86 -3.07 -26.71
N SER A 51 -24.66 -4.03 -27.61
CA SER A 51 -23.83 -5.22 -27.37
C SER A 51 -22.35 -4.88 -27.31
N LEU A 52 -21.85 -3.98 -28.17
CA LEU A 52 -20.47 -3.51 -28.09
C LEU A 52 -20.23 -2.61 -26.88
N GLN A 53 -21.17 -1.72 -26.52
CA GLN A 53 -21.08 -0.93 -25.29
C GLN A 53 -21.10 -1.82 -24.04
N ASN A 54 -22.01 -2.79 -23.96
CA ASN A 54 -22.06 -3.74 -22.86
C ASN A 54 -20.78 -4.58 -22.77
N ARG A 55 -20.23 -5.02 -23.92
CA ARG A 55 -18.95 -5.74 -23.96
C ARG A 55 -17.79 -4.85 -23.48
N THR A 56 -17.78 -3.57 -23.84
CA THR A 56 -16.80 -2.61 -23.32
C THR A 56 -16.96 -2.40 -21.81
N VAL A 57 -18.20 -2.31 -21.28
CA VAL A 57 -18.47 -2.18 -19.84
C VAL A 57 -18.05 -3.43 -19.06
N ILE A 58 -18.32 -4.62 -19.59
CA ILE A 58 -17.88 -5.88 -18.99
C ILE A 58 -16.36 -5.94 -18.99
N LYS A 59 -15.73 -5.66 -20.13
CA LYS A 59 -14.26 -5.64 -20.25
C LYS A 59 -13.64 -4.61 -19.30
N SER A 60 -14.20 -3.40 -19.20
CA SER A 60 -13.68 -2.40 -18.25
C SER A 60 -13.86 -2.77 -16.79
N ASN A 61 -14.81 -3.66 -16.47
CA ASN A 61 -15.03 -4.13 -15.10
C ASN A 61 -14.09 -5.27 -14.70
N THR A 62 -13.48 -5.96 -15.66
CA THR A 62 -12.51 -7.05 -15.45
C THR A 62 -11.08 -6.65 -15.81
N GLN A 63 -10.89 -5.57 -16.57
CA GLN A 63 -9.60 -4.93 -16.77
C GLN A 63 -9.17 -4.18 -15.51
N LEU A 64 -7.90 -4.30 -15.17
CA LEU A 64 -7.27 -3.63 -14.05
C LEU A 64 -5.93 -3.05 -14.48
N PHE A 65 -5.67 -1.83 -14.05
CA PHE A 65 -4.44 -1.11 -14.34
C PHE A 65 -3.60 -0.96 -13.07
N PHE A 66 -2.30 -1.15 -13.19
CA PHE A 66 -1.32 -0.84 -12.16
C PHE A 66 -0.38 0.26 -12.63
N THR A 67 -0.19 1.29 -11.82
CA THR A 67 0.71 2.40 -12.13
C THR A 67 1.73 2.60 -11.01
N VAL A 68 3.00 2.70 -11.41
CA VAL A 68 4.11 3.08 -10.52
C VAL A 68 5.00 4.10 -11.24
N HIS A 69 5.34 5.17 -10.54
CA HIS A 69 6.29 6.17 -11.03
C HIS A 69 7.70 5.88 -10.49
N TRP A 70 8.72 6.32 -11.21
CA TRP A 70 10.11 6.18 -10.83
C TRP A 70 10.92 7.43 -11.14
N TYR A 71 12.03 7.56 -10.42
CA TYR A 71 13.02 8.62 -10.60
C TYR A 71 14.39 8.08 -10.19
N ASP A 72 15.30 8.07 -11.15
CA ASP A 72 16.68 7.69 -10.95
C ASP A 72 17.49 8.93 -10.56
N ARG A 73 18.16 8.86 -9.40
CA ARG A 73 18.93 9.99 -8.85
C ARG A 73 20.32 10.10 -9.48
N GLU A 74 20.83 9.03 -10.08
CA GLU A 74 22.14 9.00 -10.72
C GLU A 74 22.04 9.54 -12.14
N THR A 75 21.04 9.10 -12.90
CA THR A 75 20.84 9.53 -14.30
C THR A 75 19.93 10.76 -14.43
N TYR A 76 19.21 11.12 -13.36
CA TYR A 76 18.16 12.14 -13.35
C TYR A 76 16.97 11.82 -14.27
N GLU A 77 16.85 10.57 -14.71
CA GLU A 77 15.74 10.12 -15.53
C GLU A 77 14.50 9.84 -14.69
N SER A 78 13.34 9.94 -15.34
CA SER A 78 12.07 9.74 -14.67
C SER A 78 11.06 9.11 -15.61
N GLY A 79 10.15 8.35 -15.04
CA GLY A 79 9.11 7.73 -15.83
C GLY A 79 7.96 7.15 -15.03
N ARG A 80 7.05 6.55 -15.78
CA ARG A 80 5.89 5.82 -15.30
C ARG A 80 5.81 4.47 -15.98
N GLU A 81 5.66 3.43 -15.18
CA GLU A 81 5.32 2.10 -15.65
C GLU A 81 3.82 1.85 -15.45
N LEU A 82 3.17 1.33 -16.49
CA LEU A 82 1.76 0.97 -16.51
C LEU A 82 1.61 -0.48 -16.98
N LEU A 83 0.85 -1.27 -16.24
CA LEU A 83 0.47 -2.62 -16.67
C LEU A 83 -1.04 -2.77 -16.66
N GLU A 84 -1.59 -3.28 -17.76
CA GLU A 84 -2.96 -3.75 -17.87
C GLU A 84 -3.00 -5.25 -17.60
N VAL A 85 -3.91 -5.70 -16.74
CA VAL A 85 -4.18 -7.11 -16.48
C VAL A 85 -5.68 -7.39 -16.58
N GLU A 86 -6.01 -8.59 -17.04
CA GLU A 86 -7.40 -9.07 -17.08
C GLU A 86 -7.67 -9.97 -15.86
N LEU A 87 -8.81 -9.74 -15.23
CA LEU A 87 -9.34 -10.54 -14.13
C LEU A 87 -10.46 -11.46 -14.61
N SER A 88 -10.65 -12.57 -13.93
CA SER A 88 -11.75 -13.53 -14.12
C SER A 88 -13.10 -12.95 -13.69
N MET A 89 -13.10 -11.97 -12.79
CA MET A 89 -14.28 -11.31 -12.25
C MET A 89 -13.94 -9.89 -11.74
N PRO A 90 -14.94 -9.05 -11.43
CA PRO A 90 -14.69 -7.71 -10.92
C PRO A 90 -13.81 -7.71 -9.66
N LEU A 91 -12.87 -6.77 -9.58
CA LEU A 91 -11.84 -6.71 -8.52
C LEU A 91 -12.39 -6.87 -7.10
N LEU A 92 -13.51 -6.19 -6.79
CA LEU A 92 -14.09 -6.22 -5.44
C LEU A 92 -14.86 -7.50 -5.10
N GLN A 93 -15.06 -8.41 -6.07
CA GLN A 93 -15.51 -9.78 -5.83
C GLN A 93 -14.33 -10.71 -5.48
N ILE A 94 -13.12 -10.39 -5.96
CA ILE A 94 -11.90 -11.12 -5.62
C ILE A 94 -11.50 -10.85 -4.17
N ALA A 95 -11.45 -9.59 -3.75
CA ALA A 95 -11.29 -9.21 -2.34
C ALA A 95 -11.74 -7.76 -2.08
N SER A 96 -11.96 -7.44 -0.81
CA SER A 96 -12.23 -6.09 -0.36
C SER A 96 -10.99 -5.20 -0.36
N LYS A 97 -11.19 -3.88 -0.34
CA LYS A 97 -10.09 -2.90 -0.25
C LYS A 97 -9.17 -3.14 0.95
N LYS A 98 -9.76 -3.45 2.11
CA LYS A 98 -9.01 -3.71 3.35
C LYS A 98 -8.17 -4.99 3.27
N GLU A 99 -8.59 -5.97 2.49
CA GLU A 99 -7.81 -7.20 2.27
C GLU A 99 -6.62 -6.92 1.36
N PHE A 100 -6.80 -6.15 0.28
CA PHE A 100 -5.66 -5.73 -0.56
C PHE A 100 -4.61 -4.95 0.23
N GLU A 101 -5.03 -3.99 1.06
CA GLU A 101 -4.14 -3.20 1.94
C GLU A 101 -3.33 -4.06 2.92
N ARG A 102 -3.81 -5.26 3.28
CA ARG A 102 -3.11 -6.18 4.19
C ARG A 102 -2.07 -7.04 3.51
N SER A 103 -2.16 -7.23 2.20
CA SER A 103 -1.21 -8.09 1.47
C SER A 103 0.12 -7.36 1.24
N SER A 104 1.25 -8.05 1.41
CA SER A 104 2.57 -7.43 1.31
C SER A 104 2.91 -6.92 -0.10
N GLY A 105 2.27 -7.46 -1.15
CA GLY A 105 2.42 -7.01 -2.53
C GLY A 105 1.52 -5.84 -2.94
N LEU A 106 0.25 -5.83 -2.47
CA LEU A 106 -0.71 -4.77 -2.85
C LEU A 106 -0.81 -3.65 -1.82
N GLY A 107 -0.23 -3.80 -0.61
CA GLY A 107 -0.33 -2.81 0.47
C GLY A 107 0.27 -1.44 0.14
N ARG A 108 1.15 -1.35 -0.87
CA ARG A 108 1.70 -0.07 -1.38
C ARG A 108 0.86 0.58 -2.47
N PHE A 109 -0.20 -0.09 -2.92
CA PHE A 109 -1.08 0.38 -3.97
C PHE A 109 -2.39 0.87 -3.39
N ARG A 110 -2.76 2.09 -3.77
CA ARG A 110 -4.05 2.68 -3.46
C ARG A 110 -4.98 2.49 -4.65
N LEU A 111 -6.19 2.03 -4.38
CA LEU A 111 -7.24 1.92 -5.40
C LEU A 111 -7.77 3.32 -5.75
N ALA A 112 -7.36 3.85 -6.91
CA ALA A 112 -7.72 5.18 -7.40
C ALA A 112 -9.15 5.21 -7.95
N SER A 113 -9.51 4.20 -8.74
CA SER A 113 -10.84 3.88 -9.27
C SER A 113 -11.04 2.36 -9.22
N GLN A 114 -12.22 1.85 -9.60
CA GLN A 114 -12.53 0.40 -9.49
C GLN A 114 -11.61 -0.50 -10.34
N ASP A 115 -10.97 0.06 -11.35
CA ASP A 115 -10.08 -0.58 -12.31
C ASP A 115 -8.63 -0.08 -12.22
N HIS A 116 -8.22 0.68 -11.19
CA HIS A 116 -6.89 1.30 -11.18
C HIS A 116 -6.23 1.32 -9.80
N PHE A 117 -5.11 0.61 -9.69
CA PHE A 117 -4.17 0.71 -8.59
C PHE A 117 -3.03 1.67 -8.91
N VAL A 118 -2.76 2.59 -8.00
CA VAL A 118 -1.66 3.56 -8.08
C VAL A 118 -0.75 3.40 -6.87
N CYS A 119 0.56 3.29 -7.08
CA CYS A 119 1.52 3.39 -5.99
C CYS A 119 1.77 4.88 -5.67
N ASP A 120 1.58 5.28 -4.42
CA ASP A 120 1.79 6.67 -4.00
C ASP A 120 3.30 7.01 -3.86
N GLU A 121 4.18 6.01 -3.77
CA GLU A 121 5.64 6.17 -3.69
C GLU A 121 6.30 6.24 -5.08
N ILE A 122 7.40 6.99 -5.20
CA ILE A 122 8.26 6.96 -6.39
C ILE A 122 9.36 5.93 -6.18
N SER A 123 9.51 5.02 -7.13
CA SER A 123 10.59 4.01 -7.13
C SER A 123 11.91 4.63 -7.58
N GLU A 124 13.02 4.04 -7.15
CA GLU A 124 14.37 4.58 -7.43
C GLU A 124 14.88 4.26 -8.83
N SER A 125 14.22 3.34 -9.54
CA SER A 125 14.55 2.98 -10.92
C SER A 125 13.34 2.41 -11.65
N GLN A 126 13.43 2.34 -12.98
CA GLN A 126 12.43 1.70 -13.83
C GLN A 126 12.21 0.23 -13.43
N ASP A 127 13.29 -0.52 -13.20
CA ASP A 127 13.22 -1.94 -12.83
C ASP A 127 12.57 -2.16 -11.47
N GLN A 128 12.82 -1.26 -10.51
CA GLN A 128 12.14 -1.31 -9.22
C GLN A 128 10.64 -1.04 -9.39
N ALA A 129 10.23 -0.10 -10.26
CA ALA A 129 8.82 0.16 -10.55
C ALA A 129 8.13 -1.05 -11.19
N ARG A 130 8.76 -1.68 -12.21
CA ARG A 130 8.26 -2.91 -12.84
C ARG A 130 8.16 -4.05 -11.83
N SER A 131 9.18 -4.25 -11.00
CA SER A 131 9.21 -5.30 -9.97
C SER A 131 8.09 -5.14 -8.94
N ARG A 132 7.78 -3.91 -8.53
CA ARG A 132 6.65 -3.62 -7.63
C ARG A 132 5.31 -4.01 -8.25
N ILE A 133 5.09 -3.65 -9.52
CA ILE A 133 3.87 -4.02 -10.27
C ILE A 133 3.78 -5.54 -10.40
N CYS A 134 4.86 -6.21 -10.80
CA CYS A 134 4.90 -7.66 -10.96
C CYS A 134 4.54 -8.37 -9.66
N LYS A 135 5.17 -7.97 -8.53
CA LYS A 135 4.85 -8.54 -7.22
C LYS A 135 3.37 -8.35 -6.83
N ALA A 136 2.82 -7.17 -7.07
CA ALA A 136 1.40 -6.90 -6.81
C ALA A 136 0.48 -7.80 -7.65
N VAL A 137 0.78 -7.99 -8.93
CA VAL A 137 0.01 -8.87 -9.83
C VAL A 137 0.11 -10.33 -9.40
N ARG A 138 1.30 -10.81 -9.02
CA ARG A 138 1.48 -12.19 -8.51
C ARG A 138 0.60 -12.46 -7.30
N VAL A 139 0.58 -11.53 -6.36
CA VAL A 139 -0.28 -11.62 -5.16
C VAL A 139 -1.76 -11.58 -5.54
N LEU A 140 -2.17 -10.72 -6.46
CA LEU A 140 -3.57 -10.66 -6.92
C LEU A 140 -4.01 -11.96 -7.60
N LYS A 141 -3.18 -12.53 -8.48
CA LYS A 141 -3.46 -13.82 -9.14
C LYS A 141 -3.52 -14.98 -8.16
N PHE A 142 -2.67 -14.98 -7.12
CA PHE A 142 -2.76 -15.95 -6.05
C PHE A 142 -4.12 -15.87 -5.31
N ILE A 143 -4.56 -14.67 -4.93
CA ILE A 143 -5.87 -14.46 -4.28
C ILE A 143 -7.02 -14.92 -5.18
N GLU A 144 -6.96 -14.52 -6.46
CA GLU A 144 -7.98 -14.84 -7.46
C GLU A 144 -8.15 -16.36 -7.66
N VAL A 145 -7.05 -17.10 -7.81
CA VAL A 145 -7.10 -18.54 -8.11
C VAL A 145 -7.39 -19.38 -6.86
N THR A 146 -6.82 -19.01 -5.72
CA THR A 146 -6.97 -19.81 -4.49
C THR A 146 -8.24 -19.49 -3.72
N GLY A 147 -8.72 -18.25 -3.82
CA GLY A 147 -9.80 -17.70 -2.98
C GLY A 147 -9.33 -17.21 -1.60
N LEU A 148 -8.08 -17.51 -1.21
CA LEU A 148 -7.52 -17.17 0.10
C LEU A 148 -7.47 -15.66 0.34
N LYS A 149 -7.59 -15.26 1.61
CA LYS A 149 -7.58 -13.86 2.04
C LYS A 149 -6.42 -13.57 2.99
N PRO A 150 -5.79 -12.37 2.93
CA PRO A 150 -4.70 -12.01 3.84
C PRO A 150 -5.13 -12.00 5.31
N SER A 151 -4.35 -12.68 6.15
CA SER A 151 -4.53 -12.75 7.60
C SER A 151 -3.53 -11.85 8.34
N ARG A 152 -3.92 -11.36 9.52
CA ARG A 152 -3.02 -10.70 10.48
C ARG A 152 -2.60 -11.62 11.62
N ASP A 153 -3.11 -12.84 11.64
CA ASP A 153 -2.85 -13.80 12.71
C ASP A 153 -1.52 -14.51 12.50
N TYR A 154 -0.41 -13.77 12.59
CA TYR A 154 0.94 -14.32 12.47
C TYR A 154 1.23 -15.37 13.56
N LYS A 155 0.52 -15.33 14.70
CA LYS A 155 0.66 -16.33 15.77
C LYS A 155 0.11 -17.68 15.34
N ALA A 156 -0.92 -17.72 14.50
CA ALA A 156 -1.45 -18.98 13.96
C ALA A 156 -0.44 -19.70 13.06
N ALA A 157 0.59 -19.03 12.52
CA ALA A 157 1.68 -19.66 11.79
C ALA A 157 2.59 -20.54 12.67
N CYS A 158 2.48 -20.42 13.99
CA CYS A 158 3.25 -21.23 14.92
C CYS A 158 2.31 -22.22 15.63
N PRO A 159 2.59 -23.53 15.61
CA PRO A 159 1.87 -24.52 16.39
C PRO A 159 1.71 -24.12 17.86
N ASN A 160 0.51 -24.31 18.40
CA ASN A 160 0.11 -23.86 19.73
C ASN A 160 0.23 -22.34 19.97
N ARG A 161 0.38 -21.53 18.90
CA ARG A 161 0.60 -20.09 18.95
C ARG A 161 1.85 -19.67 19.73
N ASP A 162 2.82 -20.57 19.87
CA ASP A 162 4.10 -20.33 20.53
C ASP A 162 5.20 -20.08 19.50
N HIS A 163 5.84 -18.91 19.57
CA HIS A 163 6.88 -18.48 18.65
C HIS A 163 8.09 -19.43 18.59
N ASN A 164 8.36 -20.17 19.67
CA ASN A 164 9.42 -21.18 19.71
C ASN A 164 9.14 -22.36 18.76
N ASN A 165 7.89 -22.53 18.34
CA ASN A 165 7.47 -23.58 17.40
C ASN A 165 7.44 -23.09 15.95
N LYS A 166 8.01 -21.93 15.62
CA LYS A 166 8.03 -21.41 14.24
C LYS A 166 8.61 -22.43 13.25
N LEU A 167 8.14 -22.38 12.01
CA LEU A 167 8.68 -23.19 10.92
C LEU A 167 10.21 -22.94 10.77
N PRO A 168 11.05 -23.98 10.75
CA PRO A 168 12.49 -23.81 10.64
C PRO A 168 12.89 -23.12 9.34
N GLN A 169 13.82 -22.16 9.45
CA GLN A 169 14.33 -21.37 8.32
C GLN A 169 13.21 -20.66 7.54
N ALA A 170 12.10 -20.32 8.21
CA ALA A 170 11.05 -19.51 7.63
C ALA A 170 11.59 -18.14 7.24
N ASP A 171 11.30 -17.72 6.01
CA ASP A 171 11.69 -16.44 5.46
C ASP A 171 10.66 -15.98 4.43
N HIS A 172 10.46 -14.67 4.34
CA HIS A 172 9.45 -14.03 3.50
C HIS A 172 8.03 -14.59 3.68
N SER A 173 7.70 -15.07 4.87
CA SER A 173 6.41 -15.70 5.13
C SER A 173 5.24 -14.72 5.04
N THR A 174 4.13 -15.18 4.49
CA THR A 174 2.86 -14.46 4.42
C THR A 174 1.73 -15.31 4.98
N TYR A 175 0.74 -14.65 5.58
CA TYR A 175 -0.30 -15.30 6.36
C TYR A 175 -1.65 -15.15 5.69
N TRP A 176 -2.37 -16.25 5.57
CA TRP A 176 -3.60 -16.33 4.80
C TRP A 176 -4.66 -17.11 5.56
N TYR A 177 -5.92 -16.95 5.17
CA TYR A 177 -6.98 -17.84 5.61
C TYR A 177 -7.94 -18.13 4.46
N ASP A 178 -8.55 -19.30 4.51
CA ASP A 178 -9.64 -19.70 3.64
C ASP A 178 -10.96 -19.14 4.24
N PRO A 179 -11.68 -18.26 3.55
CA PRO A 179 -12.89 -17.65 4.09
C PRO A 179 -14.06 -18.62 4.26
N ASP A 180 -14.09 -19.74 3.54
CA ASP A 180 -15.23 -20.66 3.54
C ASP A 180 -15.23 -21.58 4.77
N CYS A 181 -14.04 -21.96 5.23
CA CYS A 181 -13.86 -22.87 6.37
C CYS A 181 -13.08 -22.25 7.54
N GLY A 182 -12.52 -21.04 7.38
CA GLY A 182 -11.70 -20.38 8.38
C GLY A 182 -10.30 -20.98 8.56
N GLN A 183 -9.87 -21.89 7.69
CA GLN A 183 -8.57 -22.54 7.79
C GLN A 183 -7.44 -21.52 7.64
N PHE A 184 -6.49 -21.52 8.57
CA PHE A 184 -5.27 -20.73 8.46
C PHE A 184 -4.28 -21.39 7.49
N ILE A 185 -3.70 -20.62 6.58
CA ILE A 185 -2.68 -21.07 5.63
C ILE A 185 -1.43 -20.21 5.79
N LEU A 186 -0.29 -20.86 6.01
CA LEU A 186 1.03 -20.25 5.96
C LEU A 186 1.60 -20.43 4.56
N ILE A 187 2.05 -19.33 3.96
CA ILE A 187 2.90 -19.35 2.78
C ILE A 187 4.29 -18.90 3.22
N ASP A 188 5.31 -19.68 2.88
CA ASP A 188 6.71 -19.41 3.22
C ASP A 188 7.55 -19.46 1.95
N GLU A 189 8.35 -18.44 1.68
CA GLU A 189 9.10 -18.31 0.40
C GLU A 189 10.59 -18.06 0.65
N PRO A 190 11.30 -18.98 1.33
CA PRO A 190 12.71 -18.81 1.64
C PRO A 190 13.59 -19.12 0.43
N TYR A 191 14.86 -18.70 0.50
CA TYR A 191 15.92 -19.07 -0.44
C TYR A 191 16.46 -20.50 -0.18
N LEU A 192 15.55 -21.49 -0.19
CA LEU A 192 15.87 -22.91 0.02
C LEU A 192 15.46 -23.72 -1.21
N ASN A 193 16.04 -24.92 -1.37
CA ASN A 193 15.62 -25.87 -2.41
C ASN A 193 14.13 -26.26 -2.24
N PRO A 194 13.37 -26.53 -3.32
CA PRO A 194 11.93 -26.82 -3.29
C PRO A 194 11.61 -28.25 -2.81
N VAL A 195 12.22 -28.67 -1.69
CA VAL A 195 12.08 -30.01 -1.13
C VAL A 195 11.82 -29.91 0.36
N VAL A 196 10.88 -30.71 0.87
CA VAL A 196 10.56 -30.77 2.30
C VAL A 196 11.39 -31.88 2.95
N GLU A 197 12.56 -31.51 3.45
CA GLU A 197 13.53 -32.43 4.07
C GLU A 197 14.05 -31.91 5.42
N GLY A 198 14.84 -32.73 6.09
CA GLY A 198 15.55 -32.36 7.33
C GLY A 198 14.63 -31.82 8.42
N GLU A 199 15.01 -30.68 9.00
CA GLU A 199 14.29 -30.04 10.10
C GLU A 199 12.84 -29.67 9.74
N ARG A 200 12.57 -29.28 8.49
CA ARG A 200 11.23 -28.89 8.04
C ARG A 200 10.30 -30.10 7.93
N ALA A 201 10.80 -31.23 7.43
CA ALA A 201 10.06 -32.50 7.43
C ALA A 201 9.80 -33.01 8.86
N ALA A 202 10.82 -32.95 9.72
CA ALA A 202 10.68 -33.31 11.14
C ALA A 202 9.67 -32.42 11.87
N TRP A 203 9.69 -31.12 11.60
CA TRP A 203 8.74 -30.14 12.14
C TRP A 203 7.31 -30.43 11.73
N SER A 204 7.07 -30.68 10.43
CA SER A 204 5.74 -31.00 9.90
C SER A 204 5.16 -32.26 10.56
N LYS A 205 5.98 -33.31 10.72
CA LYS A 205 5.59 -34.54 11.42
C LYS A 205 5.33 -34.31 12.91
N LYS A 206 6.19 -33.54 13.60
CA LYS A 206 6.09 -33.27 15.04
C LYS A 206 4.79 -32.55 15.40
N TYR A 207 4.41 -31.55 14.61
CA TYR A 207 3.25 -30.71 14.93
C TYR A 207 1.96 -31.12 14.21
N ASN A 208 2.01 -32.18 13.39
CA ASN A 208 0.89 -32.62 12.55
C ASN A 208 0.40 -31.52 11.60
N TRP A 209 1.32 -30.96 10.83
CA TRP A 209 1.04 -29.93 9.83
C TRP A 209 1.31 -30.47 8.43
N HIS A 210 0.43 -30.15 7.48
CA HIS A 210 0.76 -30.28 6.07
C HIS A 210 1.86 -29.26 5.74
N LEU A 211 2.86 -29.69 4.98
CA LEU A 211 3.92 -28.85 4.44
C LEU A 211 4.34 -29.40 3.08
N GLN A 212 4.20 -28.59 2.04
CA GLN A 212 4.55 -28.99 0.67
C GLN A 212 5.13 -27.82 -0.10
N SER A 213 6.14 -28.08 -0.94
CA SER A 213 6.61 -27.11 -1.92
C SER A 213 5.68 -27.07 -3.14
N SER A 214 5.37 -25.87 -3.62
CA SER A 214 4.59 -25.68 -4.85
C SER A 214 5.49 -25.78 -6.08
N LYS A 215 4.92 -26.23 -7.19
CA LYS A 215 5.54 -26.16 -8.53
C LYS A 215 5.46 -24.75 -9.11
N TRP A 216 4.56 -23.92 -8.60
CA TRP A 216 4.47 -22.53 -8.98
C TRP A 216 5.63 -21.74 -8.38
N ALA A 217 6.23 -20.84 -9.16
CA ALA A 217 7.46 -20.14 -8.78
C ALA A 217 7.26 -19.07 -7.68
N GLY A 218 6.03 -18.87 -7.22
CA GLY A 218 5.73 -18.07 -6.03
C GLY A 218 5.40 -16.59 -6.26
N MET A 219 5.16 -15.86 -5.18
CA MET A 219 4.81 -14.44 -5.16
C MET A 219 6.02 -13.55 -4.88
N TYR A 220 6.93 -13.98 -4.01
CA TYR A 220 8.01 -13.15 -3.50
C TYR A 220 9.09 -12.90 -4.56
N TYR A 221 9.88 -13.91 -4.92
CA TYR A 221 10.98 -13.78 -5.88
C TYR A 221 11.10 -15.01 -6.81
N PRO A 222 10.23 -15.11 -7.84
CA PRO A 222 10.22 -16.24 -8.76
C PRO A 222 11.59 -16.55 -9.37
N GLY A 223 11.99 -17.82 -9.32
CA GLY A 223 13.28 -18.31 -9.81
C GLY A 223 14.42 -18.27 -8.79
N TYR A 224 14.26 -17.55 -7.67
CA TYR A 224 15.28 -17.43 -6.61
C TYR A 224 14.78 -17.93 -5.25
N SER A 225 13.52 -17.66 -4.91
CA SER A 225 12.83 -18.22 -3.74
C SER A 225 11.92 -19.37 -4.16
N ASN A 226 11.69 -20.33 -3.27
CA ASN A 226 10.75 -21.43 -3.52
C ASN A 226 9.55 -21.34 -2.57
N MET A 227 8.34 -21.50 -3.11
CA MET A 227 7.11 -21.43 -2.33
C MET A 227 6.82 -22.73 -1.60
N PHE A 228 6.57 -22.61 -0.30
CA PHE A 228 6.04 -23.67 0.55
C PHE A 228 4.69 -23.25 1.10
N VAL A 229 3.77 -24.21 1.14
CA VAL A 229 2.43 -24.04 1.71
C VAL A 229 2.35 -24.94 2.93
N ALA A 230 1.89 -24.38 4.05
CA ALA A 230 1.72 -25.13 5.29
C ALA A 230 0.39 -24.80 5.97
N THR A 231 -0.19 -25.80 6.61
CA THR A 231 -1.44 -25.67 7.36
C THR A 231 -1.58 -26.79 8.38
N ASP A 232 -2.38 -26.55 9.43
CA ASP A 232 -2.72 -27.58 10.41
C ASP A 232 -3.46 -28.75 9.73
N ALA A 233 -2.96 -29.98 9.90
CA ALA A 233 -3.54 -31.18 9.28
C ALA A 233 -4.71 -31.78 10.08
N SER A 234 -5.01 -31.29 11.29
CA SER A 234 -6.04 -31.84 12.16
C SER A 234 -7.47 -31.47 11.76
N THR A 235 -7.64 -30.47 10.89
CA THR A 235 -8.95 -29.90 10.55
C THR A 235 -9.65 -30.60 9.38
N GLY A 236 -8.97 -31.53 8.69
CA GLY A 236 -9.51 -32.20 7.50
C GLY A 236 -9.59 -31.31 6.26
N TYR A 237 -8.85 -30.19 6.24
CA TYR A 237 -8.79 -29.26 5.11
C TYR A 237 -8.32 -29.94 3.81
N ASP A 238 -8.92 -29.59 2.66
CA ASP A 238 -8.50 -30.09 1.34
C ASP A 238 -7.19 -29.42 0.87
N PHE A 239 -6.11 -29.81 1.52
CA PHE A 239 -4.77 -29.31 1.22
C PHE A 239 -4.34 -29.67 -0.21
N LYS A 240 -4.73 -30.85 -0.72
CA LYS A 240 -4.39 -31.28 -2.08
C LYS A 240 -5.09 -30.42 -3.13
N GLY A 241 -6.37 -30.10 -2.93
CA GLY A 241 -7.11 -29.18 -3.80
C GLY A 241 -6.50 -27.77 -3.81
N LEU A 242 -6.09 -27.25 -2.64
CA LEU A 242 -5.36 -25.98 -2.58
C LEU A 242 -4.04 -26.04 -3.37
N MET A 243 -3.22 -27.07 -3.17
CA MET A 243 -1.96 -27.22 -3.91
C MET A 243 -2.19 -27.33 -5.42
N ALA A 244 -3.24 -28.05 -5.85
CA ALA A 244 -3.59 -28.16 -7.27
C ALA A 244 -3.99 -26.79 -7.88
N LYS A 245 -4.73 -25.95 -7.14
CA LYS A 245 -5.05 -24.59 -7.56
C LYS A 245 -3.78 -23.75 -7.71
N ILE A 246 -2.88 -23.79 -6.73
CA ILE A 246 -1.63 -23.01 -6.74
C ILE A 246 -0.72 -23.46 -7.89
N ASP A 247 -0.48 -24.77 -8.02
CA ASP A 247 0.37 -25.34 -9.07
C ASP A 247 -0.20 -25.12 -10.49
N GLY A 248 -1.51 -24.86 -10.60
CA GLY A 248 -2.19 -24.51 -11.84
C GLY A 248 -2.10 -23.04 -12.24
N ILE A 249 -1.53 -22.16 -11.40
CA ILE A 249 -1.34 -20.75 -11.74
C ILE A 249 -0.28 -20.66 -12.86
N PRO A 250 -0.52 -19.88 -13.93
CA PRO A 250 0.49 -19.65 -14.97
C PRO A 250 1.80 -19.10 -14.40
N TYR A 251 2.89 -19.26 -15.14
CA TYR A 251 4.20 -18.76 -14.71
C TYR A 251 4.11 -17.28 -14.31
N PRO A 252 4.67 -16.88 -13.15
CA PRO A 252 4.50 -15.53 -12.64
C PRO A 252 5.06 -14.45 -13.58
N LEU A 253 4.40 -13.28 -13.59
CA LEU A 253 4.96 -12.09 -14.20
C LEU A 253 6.19 -11.61 -13.40
N THR A 254 7.27 -11.26 -14.08
CA THR A 254 8.54 -10.74 -13.58
C THR A 254 8.98 -9.53 -14.41
N ALA A 255 10.04 -8.85 -13.99
CA ALA A 255 10.54 -7.69 -14.74
C ALA A 255 11.11 -8.11 -16.11
N GLU A 256 11.66 -9.32 -16.20
CA GLU A 256 12.27 -9.87 -17.41
C GLU A 256 11.24 -10.20 -18.51
N ASN A 257 10.00 -10.54 -18.13
CA ASN A 257 8.89 -10.80 -19.05
C ASN A 257 7.85 -9.67 -19.04
N TRP A 258 8.28 -8.44 -18.74
CA TRP A 258 7.44 -7.25 -18.70
C TRP A 258 6.71 -6.99 -20.03
N THR A 259 5.39 -6.81 -19.95
CA THR A 259 4.51 -6.52 -21.10
C THR A 259 3.77 -5.19 -20.97
N GLY A 260 4.10 -4.40 -19.95
CA GLY A 260 3.48 -3.09 -19.72
C GLY A 260 4.04 -2.00 -20.62
N THR A 261 3.50 -0.80 -20.46
CA THR A 261 3.95 0.40 -21.18
C THR A 261 4.72 1.32 -20.26
N SER A 262 5.76 1.96 -20.83
CA SER A 262 6.57 2.96 -20.15
C SER A 262 6.28 4.33 -20.75
N SER A 263 6.30 5.37 -19.92
CA SER A 263 6.23 6.77 -20.33
C SER A 263 7.32 7.56 -19.63
N GLU A 264 7.84 8.59 -20.28
CA GLU A 264 8.75 9.54 -19.67
C GLU A 264 8.01 10.47 -18.71
N GLY A 265 8.70 10.90 -17.66
CA GLY A 265 8.18 11.84 -16.68
C GLY A 265 7.10 11.25 -15.76
N HIS A 266 6.42 12.15 -15.04
CA HIS A 266 5.40 11.79 -14.04
C HIS A 266 3.98 12.13 -14.49
N ASP A 267 3.69 11.92 -15.76
CA ASP A 267 2.34 12.10 -16.29
C ASP A 267 1.34 11.16 -15.57
N THR A 268 0.11 11.65 -15.37
CA THR A 268 -0.93 10.88 -14.69
C THR A 268 -1.69 10.03 -15.69
N PHE A 269 -1.74 8.71 -15.45
CA PHE A 269 -2.62 7.82 -16.20
C PHE A 269 -4.04 7.92 -15.64
N TYR A 270 -5.03 8.05 -16.52
CA TYR A 270 -6.44 7.98 -16.16
C TYR A 270 -7.04 6.73 -16.79
N SER A 271 -7.50 5.80 -15.95
CA SER A 271 -8.16 4.58 -16.42
C SER A 271 -9.53 4.87 -17.04
N PRO A 272 -10.12 3.93 -17.80
CA PRO A 272 -11.47 4.06 -18.33
C PRO A 272 -12.54 4.39 -17.29
N LEU A 273 -12.42 3.90 -16.04
CA LEU A 273 -13.38 4.21 -14.97
C LEU A 273 -13.02 5.46 -14.15
N ALA A 274 -11.95 6.19 -14.48
CA ALA A 274 -11.60 7.48 -13.86
C ALA A 274 -12.42 8.65 -14.44
N VAL A 275 -13.73 8.62 -14.22
CA VAL A 275 -14.68 9.56 -14.86
C VAL A 275 -14.82 10.86 -14.08
N THR A 276 -14.96 10.81 -12.76
CA THR A 276 -15.23 12.00 -11.95
C THR A 276 -13.96 12.80 -11.68
N ARG A 277 -14.12 14.07 -11.31
CA ARG A 277 -12.99 14.89 -10.82
C ARG A 277 -12.29 14.23 -9.63
N GLN A 278 -13.04 13.56 -8.75
CA GLN A 278 -12.47 12.89 -7.59
C GLN A 278 -11.63 11.68 -8.00
N ASP A 279 -12.06 10.90 -8.99
CA ASP A 279 -11.29 9.76 -9.50
C ASP A 279 -9.99 10.22 -10.14
N LYS A 280 -10.04 11.29 -10.95
CA LYS A 280 -8.85 11.91 -11.53
C LYS A 280 -7.87 12.41 -10.47
N GLN A 281 -8.37 13.03 -9.40
CA GLN A 281 -7.52 13.45 -8.28
C GLN A 281 -6.90 12.26 -7.55
N ARG A 282 -7.62 11.14 -7.43
CA ARG A 282 -7.11 9.90 -6.82
C ARG A 282 -6.10 9.19 -7.73
N ALA A 283 -6.18 9.33 -9.04
CA ALA A 283 -5.22 8.74 -9.97
C ALA A 283 -3.81 9.35 -9.86
N VAL A 284 -3.69 10.57 -9.31
CA VAL A 284 -2.39 11.20 -9.07
C VAL A 284 -1.65 10.46 -7.95
N ALA A 285 -0.45 9.95 -8.26
CA ALA A 285 0.46 9.39 -7.27
C ALA A 285 0.95 10.49 -6.32
N LYS A 286 0.78 10.31 -5.01
CA LYS A 286 1.07 11.41 -4.07
C LYS A 286 2.54 11.83 -4.01
N GLY A 287 3.46 10.92 -4.30
CA GLY A 287 4.90 11.18 -4.33
C GLY A 287 5.32 12.10 -5.47
N THR A 288 4.59 12.12 -6.59
CA THR A 288 4.91 12.98 -7.75
C THR A 288 4.51 14.45 -7.52
N ILE A 289 3.71 14.72 -6.48
CA ILE A 289 3.24 16.06 -6.17
C ILE A 289 4.36 16.87 -5.52
N TYR A 290 4.81 17.91 -6.20
CA TYR A 290 5.67 18.93 -5.60
C TYR A 290 4.89 19.76 -4.58
N ARG A 291 5.38 19.80 -3.34
CA ARG A 291 4.77 20.45 -2.20
C ARG A 291 5.41 21.82 -1.99
N VAL A 292 4.57 22.83 -1.83
CA VAL A 292 5.00 24.20 -1.55
C VAL A 292 4.68 24.59 -0.10
N SER A 293 5.47 25.51 0.41
CA SER A 293 5.22 26.17 1.70
C SER A 293 3.96 27.02 1.62
N GLY A 294 3.15 26.95 2.66
CA GLY A 294 2.01 27.84 2.86
C GLY A 294 2.30 28.85 3.96
N LYS A 295 1.41 29.83 4.15
CA LYS A 295 1.59 30.90 5.17
C LYS A 295 1.85 30.36 6.58
N LYS A 296 1.17 29.27 6.95
CA LYS A 296 1.18 28.70 8.32
C LYS A 296 1.90 27.36 8.45
N THR A 297 2.20 26.67 7.35
CA THR A 297 2.83 25.34 7.39
C THR A 297 3.82 25.15 6.26
N GLN A 298 4.92 24.45 6.54
CA GLN A 298 5.90 24.01 5.55
C GLN A 298 5.83 22.50 5.36
N PRO A 299 6.00 21.97 4.13
CA PRO A 299 6.20 20.54 3.95
C PRO A 299 7.52 20.11 4.60
N MET A 300 7.54 18.92 5.21
CA MET A 300 8.78 18.30 5.70
C MET A 300 9.71 17.91 4.55
N GLN A 301 9.12 17.62 3.41
CA GLN A 301 9.83 17.24 2.20
C GLN A 301 9.07 17.79 0.99
N ASN A 302 9.77 18.50 0.12
CA ASN A 302 9.17 19.18 -1.02
C ASN A 302 8.68 18.22 -2.11
N TRP A 303 9.26 17.02 -2.22
CA TRP A 303 8.95 16.10 -3.30
C TRP A 303 9.26 14.65 -2.93
N ASN A 304 8.63 13.67 -3.60
CA ASN A 304 8.70 12.25 -3.28
C ASN A 304 8.25 11.93 -1.84
N ALA A 305 7.16 12.59 -1.41
CA ALA A 305 6.60 12.47 -0.06
C ALA A 305 5.12 12.02 -0.11
N PRO A 306 4.82 10.71 -0.08
CA PRO A 306 3.46 10.20 -0.26
C PRO A 306 2.47 10.64 0.83
N TYR A 307 2.94 10.86 2.07
CA TYR A 307 2.07 11.18 3.20
C TYR A 307 1.85 12.69 3.43
N ASN A 308 2.50 13.57 2.65
CA ASN A 308 2.44 15.04 2.78
C ASN A 308 2.60 15.49 4.25
N GLU A 309 3.67 15.05 4.90
CA GLU A 309 3.99 15.50 6.24
C GLU A 309 4.35 16.98 6.23
N ARG A 310 3.83 17.73 7.23
CA ARG A 310 4.02 19.16 7.34
C ARG A 310 4.36 19.55 8.78
N ARG A 311 5.13 20.62 8.92
CA ARG A 311 5.44 21.29 10.19
C ARG A 311 4.88 22.72 10.21
N PRO A 312 4.78 23.36 11.38
CA PRO A 312 4.49 24.78 11.47
C PRO A 312 5.47 25.61 10.63
N ASN A 313 5.01 26.70 10.01
CA ASN A 313 5.88 27.64 9.32
C ASN A 313 6.53 28.63 10.31
N ALA A 314 7.29 28.08 11.26
CA ALA A 314 8.03 28.81 12.27
C ALA A 314 9.25 27.97 12.67
N VAL A 315 10.20 28.56 13.38
CA VAL A 315 11.41 27.89 13.88
C VAL A 315 11.41 28.04 15.39
N MET A 316 11.43 26.93 16.11
CA MET A 316 11.58 26.93 17.56
C MET A 316 13.07 27.04 17.89
N SER A 317 13.44 27.88 18.86
CA SER A 317 14.86 28.06 19.21
C SER A 317 15.48 26.75 19.74
N ILE A 318 16.80 26.60 19.58
CA ILE A 318 17.56 25.45 20.11
C ILE A 318 17.33 25.30 21.61
N GLN A 319 17.32 26.40 22.36
CA GLN A 319 17.08 26.38 23.81
C GLN A 319 15.68 25.84 24.14
N SER A 320 14.66 26.25 23.37
CA SER A 320 13.30 25.74 23.55
C SER A 320 13.17 24.26 23.17
N HIS A 321 13.88 23.81 22.13
CA HIS A 321 13.99 22.40 21.78
C HIS A 321 14.65 21.58 22.91
N GLN A 322 15.77 22.05 23.46
CA GLN A 322 16.47 21.39 24.57
C GLN A 322 15.59 21.33 25.82
N LEU A 323 14.91 22.42 26.17
CA LEU A 323 13.99 22.45 27.31
C LEU A 323 12.82 21.48 27.08
N ALA A 324 12.20 21.49 25.89
CA ALA A 324 11.16 20.55 25.55
C ALA A 324 11.64 19.09 25.66
N ALA A 325 12.86 18.79 25.21
CA ALA A 325 13.46 17.47 25.33
C ALA A 325 13.70 17.06 26.79
N GLN A 326 14.20 17.96 27.63
CA GLN A 326 14.38 17.73 29.07
C GLN A 326 13.04 17.41 29.74
N LEU A 327 12.00 18.21 29.48
CA LEU A 327 10.66 17.98 30.02
C LEU A 327 10.09 16.62 29.60
N ILE A 328 10.21 16.27 28.32
CA ILE A 328 9.75 14.98 27.80
C ILE A 328 10.49 13.83 28.48
N LYS A 329 11.83 13.89 28.53
CA LYS A 329 12.65 12.84 29.14
C LYS A 329 12.33 12.67 30.63
N ALA A 330 12.20 13.76 31.38
CA ALA A 330 11.82 13.71 32.79
C ALA A 330 10.50 12.97 33.00
N VAL A 331 9.49 13.29 32.20
CA VAL A 331 8.18 12.63 32.28
C VAL A 331 8.26 11.16 31.84
N GLU A 332 8.97 10.84 30.76
CA GLU A 332 9.15 9.46 30.29
C GLU A 332 9.89 8.57 31.31
N HIS A 333 10.78 9.13 32.14
CA HIS A 333 11.49 8.42 33.21
C HIS A 333 10.69 8.32 34.52
N SER A 334 9.52 8.96 34.61
CA SER A 334 8.67 8.89 35.79
C SER A 334 8.11 7.49 36.02
N SER A 335 8.17 7.00 37.26
CA SER A 335 7.56 5.71 37.64
C SER A 335 6.04 5.78 37.80
N VAL A 336 5.46 6.99 37.86
CA VAL A 336 4.02 7.21 38.07
C VAL A 336 3.26 7.54 36.79
N ILE A 337 3.95 7.64 35.64
CA ILE A 337 3.34 8.00 34.36
C ILE A 337 2.44 6.87 33.83
N PRO A 338 1.22 7.19 33.35
CA PRO A 338 0.40 6.21 32.66
C PRO A 338 1.02 5.79 31.31
N PRO A 339 0.97 4.49 30.92
CA PRO A 339 1.51 4.03 29.63
C PRO A 339 0.95 4.78 28.41
N ALA A 340 -0.31 5.22 28.48
CA ALA A 340 -0.93 5.99 27.42
C ALA A 340 -0.36 7.42 27.29
N VAL A 341 0.13 8.02 28.38
CA VAL A 341 0.82 9.32 28.35
C VAL A 341 2.21 9.13 27.74
N TYR A 342 2.94 8.10 28.17
CA TYR A 342 4.24 7.72 27.60
C TYR A 342 4.16 7.58 26.07
N ASN A 343 3.21 6.79 25.55
CA ASN A 343 3.05 6.59 24.10
C ASN A 343 2.76 7.89 23.33
N ARG A 344 2.03 8.84 23.94
CA ARG A 344 1.75 10.15 23.32
C ARG A 344 2.97 11.04 23.31
N LEU A 345 3.73 11.07 24.41
CA LEU A 345 4.99 11.82 24.50
C LEU A 345 6.04 11.28 23.55
N SER A 346 6.20 9.95 23.46
CA SER A 346 7.10 9.31 22.50
C SER A 346 6.79 9.77 21.07
N HIS A 347 5.51 9.85 20.68
CA HIS A 347 5.12 10.38 19.38
C HIS A 347 5.42 11.90 19.22
N ILE A 348 5.22 12.70 20.26
CA ILE A 348 5.54 14.14 20.23
C ILE A 348 7.05 14.34 20.08
N LYS A 349 7.84 13.58 20.84
CA LYS A 349 9.30 13.55 20.83
C LYS A 349 9.85 13.31 19.42
N CYS A 350 9.43 12.21 18.77
CA CYS A 350 9.85 11.92 17.40
C CYS A 350 9.49 13.06 16.44
N LYS A 351 8.29 13.65 16.56
CA LYS A 351 7.87 14.73 15.65
C LYS A 351 8.62 16.04 15.89
N LEU A 352 8.97 16.35 17.13
CA LEU A 352 9.80 17.51 17.45
C LEU A 352 11.23 17.35 16.96
N GLU A 353 11.77 16.15 17.00
CA GLU A 353 13.07 15.86 16.38
C GLU A 353 13.00 15.99 14.85
N ASP A 354 11.98 15.41 14.20
CA ASP A 354 11.77 15.59 12.75
C ASP A 354 11.74 17.09 12.39
N TRP A 355 11.02 17.89 13.19
CA TRP A 355 10.91 19.34 12.98
C TRP A 355 12.24 20.04 13.21
N PHE A 356 12.99 19.70 14.27
CA PHE A 356 14.33 20.23 14.52
C PHE A 356 15.27 20.03 13.33
N PHE A 357 15.31 18.81 12.78
CA PHE A 357 16.12 18.49 11.60
C PHE A 357 15.70 19.25 10.34
N SER A 358 14.44 19.67 10.24
CA SER A 358 13.94 20.48 9.13
C SER A 358 14.05 22.00 9.36
N GLU A 359 14.22 22.43 10.61
CA GLU A 359 14.31 23.83 11.01
C GLU A 359 15.72 24.37 10.90
N TYR A 360 16.72 23.51 11.04
CA TYR A 360 18.12 23.86 11.13
C TYR A 360 18.98 23.17 10.07
N SER A 361 20.15 23.75 9.78
CA SER A 361 21.13 23.16 8.85
C SER A 361 21.77 21.92 9.46
N ALA A 362 22.34 21.07 8.59
CA ALA A 362 23.04 19.85 8.98
C ALA A 362 24.13 20.11 10.05
N ASP A 363 24.89 21.20 9.94
CA ASP A 363 25.95 21.56 10.90
C ASP A 363 25.39 21.75 12.31
N VAL A 364 24.30 22.52 12.45
CA VAL A 364 23.63 22.74 13.74
C VAL A 364 23.04 21.43 14.25
N THR A 365 22.37 20.66 13.39
CA THR A 365 21.73 19.42 13.82
C THR A 365 22.73 18.32 14.16
N ASN A 366 23.95 18.37 13.63
CA ASN A 366 25.02 17.44 13.99
C ASN A 366 25.65 17.81 15.35
N GLU A 367 25.80 19.11 15.64
CA GLU A 367 26.29 19.61 16.92
C GLU A 367 25.30 19.31 18.06
N TYR A 368 24.01 19.52 17.82
CA TYR A 368 22.95 19.33 18.79
C TYR A 368 22.12 18.06 18.52
N GLY A 369 22.63 17.11 17.75
CA GLY A 369 21.92 15.87 17.45
C GLY A 369 21.57 15.11 18.74
N PHE A 370 20.46 14.38 18.73
CA PHE A 370 20.07 13.43 19.77
C PHE A 370 19.67 13.98 21.15
N PHE A 371 19.51 15.30 21.38
CA PHE A 371 19.09 15.77 22.72
C PHE A 371 17.68 15.30 23.13
N TYR A 372 16.82 14.96 22.15
CA TYR A 372 15.52 14.29 22.38
C TYR A 372 15.66 12.84 22.84
N TYR A 373 16.83 12.22 22.68
CA TYR A 373 17.10 10.83 23.01
C TYR A 373 18.20 10.73 24.08
N GLY A 374 18.45 9.51 24.55
CA GLY A 374 19.40 9.26 25.63
C GLY A 374 18.85 9.53 27.03
N GLY A 375 19.74 9.41 28.02
CA GLY A 375 19.41 9.61 29.43
C GLY A 375 19.13 11.07 29.78
N ILE A 376 18.55 11.26 30.95
CA ILE A 376 18.46 12.55 31.64
C ILE A 376 19.41 12.51 32.84
N ASP A 377 19.99 13.65 33.21
CA ASP A 377 20.82 13.74 34.42
C ASP A 377 19.98 13.33 35.63
N ALA A 378 20.54 12.47 36.49
CA ALA A 378 19.88 12.03 37.71
C ALA A 378 19.56 13.20 38.67
N ASN A 379 20.30 14.30 38.56
CA ASN A 379 20.11 15.52 39.34
C ASN A 379 19.23 16.56 38.62
N ASP A 380 18.65 16.25 37.47
CA ASP A 380 17.79 17.18 36.73
C ASP A 380 16.56 17.58 37.59
N PRO A 381 16.30 18.88 37.79
CA PRO A 381 15.19 19.33 38.63
C PRO A 381 13.81 18.91 38.09
N PHE A 382 13.68 18.69 36.78
CA PHE A 382 12.45 18.17 36.20
C PHE A 382 12.26 16.70 36.51
N LEU A 383 13.34 15.91 36.61
CA LEU A 383 13.24 14.50 37.00
C LEU A 383 12.70 14.36 38.43
N GLN A 384 13.18 15.20 39.36
CA GLN A 384 12.65 15.25 40.72
C GLN A 384 11.17 15.63 40.73
N ARG A 385 10.79 16.65 39.95
CA ARG A 385 9.39 17.05 39.81
C ARG A 385 8.52 15.96 39.21
N ALA A 386 9.03 15.16 38.28
CA ALA A 386 8.31 14.08 37.63
C ALA A 386 8.03 12.87 38.55
N GLN A 387 8.48 12.88 39.81
CA GLN A 387 8.20 11.81 40.77
C GLN A 387 6.76 11.78 41.28
N SER A 388 5.96 12.83 41.04
CA SER A 388 4.54 12.89 41.39
C SER A 388 3.65 13.13 40.17
N LEU A 389 2.39 12.68 40.24
CA LEU A 389 1.41 12.92 39.18
C LEU A 389 1.13 14.41 38.98
N GLU A 390 1.16 15.21 40.04
CA GLU A 390 0.99 16.66 39.96
C GLU A 390 2.16 17.31 39.23
N GLY A 391 3.39 16.89 39.56
CA GLY A 391 4.58 17.35 38.86
C GLY A 391 4.59 16.94 37.39
N VAL A 392 4.18 15.71 37.05
CA VAL A 392 3.98 15.29 35.66
C VAL A 392 2.97 16.19 34.94
N ALA A 393 1.84 16.53 35.56
CA ALA A 393 0.85 17.43 34.96
C ALA A 393 1.43 18.84 34.70
N ILE A 394 2.23 19.37 35.63
CA ILE A 394 2.92 20.66 35.48
C ILE A 394 3.90 20.61 34.30
N LEU A 395 4.73 19.57 34.20
CA LEU A 395 5.72 19.43 33.12
C LEU A 395 5.05 19.30 31.75
N LEU A 396 3.93 18.57 31.67
CA LEU A 396 3.13 18.47 30.45
C LEU A 396 2.53 19.83 30.04
N GLN A 397 2.09 20.63 31.01
CA GLN A 397 1.58 21.98 30.76
C GLN A 397 2.71 22.91 30.29
N GLN A 398 3.89 22.85 30.92
CA GLN A 398 5.07 23.61 30.48
C GLN A 398 5.48 23.26 29.05
N LEU A 399 5.49 21.98 28.70
CA LEU A 399 5.76 21.54 27.33
C LEU A 399 4.71 22.09 26.35
N LYS A 400 3.43 22.10 26.74
CA LYS A 400 2.36 22.68 25.91
C LYS A 400 2.60 24.18 25.66
N ASP A 401 2.97 24.93 26.70
CA ASP A 401 3.17 26.37 26.61
C ASP A 401 4.37 26.71 25.70
N ILE A 402 5.50 25.99 25.83
CA ILE A 402 6.66 26.15 24.95
C ILE A 402 6.27 25.98 23.47
N LEU A 403 5.43 24.99 23.16
CA LEU A 403 5.00 24.74 21.78
C LEU A 403 4.04 25.81 21.25
N LEU A 404 3.18 26.36 22.10
CA LEU A 404 2.27 27.44 21.73
C LEU A 404 3.01 28.76 21.49
N ASP A 405 4.07 29.02 22.27
CA ASP A 405 4.89 30.21 22.13
C ASP A 405 5.80 30.13 20.90
N ALA A 406 6.36 28.95 20.62
CA ALA A 406 7.31 28.78 19.53
C ALA A 406 6.66 28.70 18.14
N TYR A 407 5.44 28.17 18.04
CA TYR A 407 4.84 27.83 16.76
C TYR A 407 3.53 28.55 16.46
N THR A 408 3.35 28.98 15.20
CA THR A 408 2.09 29.56 14.73
C THR A 408 0.95 28.53 14.74
N ASP A 409 -0.25 28.95 15.13
CA ASP A 409 -1.44 28.09 15.10
C ASP A 409 -1.71 27.49 13.70
N CYS A 410 -1.58 26.17 13.63
CA CYS A 410 -1.73 25.36 12.44
C CYS A 410 -2.12 23.92 12.79
N GLU A 411 -2.52 23.13 11.79
CA GLU A 411 -2.98 21.76 11.97
C GLU A 411 -1.93 20.81 12.59
N PRO A 412 -0.64 20.83 12.16
CA PRO A 412 0.41 20.02 12.80
C PRO A 412 0.58 20.34 14.30
N LEU A 413 0.60 21.62 14.68
CA LEU A 413 0.70 22.04 16.07
C LEU A 413 -0.53 21.58 16.87
N ARG A 414 -1.75 21.82 16.36
CA ARG A 414 -2.98 21.42 17.06
C ARG A 414 -3.05 19.91 17.33
N LYS A 415 -2.50 19.07 16.45
CA LYS A 415 -2.37 17.63 16.71
C LYS A 415 -1.48 17.32 17.91
N MET A 416 -0.37 18.04 18.07
CA MET A 416 0.52 17.89 19.23
C MET A 416 -0.13 18.40 20.51
N ILE A 417 -0.73 19.59 20.46
CA ILE A 417 -1.45 20.17 21.60
C ILE A 417 -2.60 19.26 22.04
N GLY A 418 -3.38 18.70 21.12
CA GLY A 418 -4.46 17.76 21.45
C GLY A 418 -3.97 16.48 22.15
N LYS A 419 -2.77 15.99 21.83
CA LYS A 419 -2.13 14.87 22.56
C LYS A 419 -1.74 15.29 23.98
N LEU A 420 -1.18 16.49 24.16
CA LEU A 420 -0.81 17.03 25.47
C LEU A 420 -2.03 17.29 26.34
N ASP A 421 -3.07 17.94 25.81
CA ASP A 421 -4.34 18.17 26.51
C ASP A 421 -4.96 16.85 27.01
N THR A 422 -4.91 15.81 26.17
CA THR A 422 -5.39 14.48 26.56
C THR A 422 -4.54 13.89 27.69
N SER A 423 -3.22 14.01 27.59
CA SER A 423 -2.28 13.54 28.61
C SER A 423 -2.46 14.26 29.95
N ILE A 424 -2.64 15.58 29.93
CA ILE A 424 -2.90 16.41 31.12
C ILE A 424 -4.22 15.97 31.77
N LYS A 425 -5.30 15.83 31.00
CA LYS A 425 -6.60 15.35 31.51
C LYS A 425 -6.51 13.96 32.13
N LEU A 426 -5.78 13.04 31.50
CA LEU A 426 -5.58 11.69 32.04
C LEU A 426 -4.83 11.71 33.36
N THR A 427 -3.77 12.53 33.45
CA THR A 427 -2.97 12.68 34.67
C THR A 427 -3.79 13.32 35.79
N ALA A 428 -4.54 14.38 35.49
CA ALA A 428 -5.43 15.06 36.45
C ALA A 428 -6.55 14.14 36.96
N LYS A 429 -7.12 13.28 36.11
CA LYS A 429 -8.12 12.29 36.53
C LYS A 429 -7.57 11.28 37.54
N LEU A 430 -6.26 11.00 37.51
CA LEU A 430 -5.60 10.11 38.46
C LEU A 430 -5.22 10.82 39.77
N LEU A 431 -5.19 12.16 39.78
CA LEU A 431 -5.03 12.97 41.00
C LEU A 431 -6.33 13.09 41.80
N GLY A 432 -7.48 13.14 41.12
CA GLY A 432 -8.81 13.30 41.72
C GLY A 432 -9.57 11.99 41.95
N LYS A 433 -8.87 10.87 42.10
CA LYS A 433 -9.43 9.55 42.37
C LYS A 433 -8.89 8.96 43.66
#